data_AF-A0A0N5B092-F1
#
_entry.id   AF-A0A0N5B092-F1
#
_cell.length_a   1.000
_cell.length_b   1.000
_cell.length_c   1.000
_cell.angle_alpha   90.00
_cell.angle_beta   90.00
_cell.angle_gamma   90.00
#
_symmetry.space_group_name_H-M   'P 1'
#
loop_
_entity.id
_entity.type
_entity.pdbx_description
1 polymer ?
#
loop_
_entity_poly.entity_id
_entity_poly.type
_entity_poly.pdbx_seq_one_letter_code
_entity_poly.pdbx_strand_id
1 'polypeptide(L)'
;MNGVEPLDYEDQRQQKGFNLKVRVSDGLFEAYTKVHLDLEDINDNPPECHEPKEKIISEASERGAKIATIKCEDKDANDEIHASDKQYEQHLKFAARAKVMSIKSSLLCLGCVMLSLCVLQADAQLSFSRDMTNSSYRINRGTDPKRQFAVTPDGRVLVANALDREEIPTYHLSIEAFDRAGQVDNVLLRILVIDVNDNAPVPYTVPETCIFMEHVPHESLPSCEIRAFDRDTDDNGPPFKMEVSSSFQYNDYIRLTFNQSTLYD
;
A
#
# COMPACT_ATOMS: atom_id res chain seq x y z
N MET A 1 30.90 16.13 -32.34
CA MET A 1 29.93 16.58 -31.32
C MET A 1 30.29 15.80 -30.06
N ASN A 2 30.98 16.43 -29.12
CA ASN A 2 31.38 15.77 -27.88
C ASN A 2 30.16 15.73 -26.97
N GLY A 3 29.43 14.62 -26.97
CA GLY A 3 28.35 14.40 -26.00
C GLY A 3 28.98 14.17 -24.64
N VAL A 4 28.82 15.11 -23.73
CA VAL A 4 29.13 14.91 -22.31
C VAL A 4 27.91 14.20 -21.71
N GLU A 5 28.11 13.01 -21.16
CA GLU A 5 27.06 12.30 -20.42
C GLU A 5 26.79 13.04 -19.10
N PRO A 6 25.52 13.16 -18.66
CA PRO A 6 25.18 13.77 -17.38
C PRO A 6 25.68 12.91 -16.20
N LEU A 7 25.85 13.57 -15.05
CA LEU A 7 26.16 12.88 -13.79
C LEU A 7 24.90 12.20 -13.27
N ASP A 8 25.03 10.95 -12.87
CA ASP A 8 23.96 10.06 -12.45
C ASP A 8 24.55 9.14 -11.37
N TYR A 9 24.06 9.24 -10.13
CA TYR A 9 24.63 8.47 -9.01
C TYR A 9 24.20 7.00 -9.09
N GLU A 10 23.07 6.72 -9.72
CA GLU A 10 22.46 5.41 -9.88
C GLU A 10 23.21 4.58 -10.94
N ASP A 11 23.97 5.25 -11.82
CA ASP A 11 24.94 4.60 -12.71
C ASP A 11 26.12 4.02 -11.92
N GLN A 12 26.16 2.68 -11.84
CA GLN A 12 27.23 1.91 -11.19
C GLN A 12 28.65 2.30 -11.60
N ARG A 13 28.83 2.87 -12.80
CA ARG A 13 30.14 3.35 -13.29
C ARG A 13 30.58 4.65 -12.62
N GLN A 14 29.63 5.44 -12.16
CA GLN A 14 29.82 6.77 -11.57
C GLN A 14 29.80 6.74 -10.03
N GLN A 15 29.16 5.74 -9.40
CA GLN A 15 29.06 5.55 -7.94
C GLN A 15 30.39 5.62 -7.17
N LYS A 16 31.51 5.25 -7.80
CA LYS A 16 32.84 5.25 -7.17
C LYS A 16 33.60 6.58 -7.32
N GLY A 17 32.96 7.59 -7.89
CA GLY A 17 33.58 8.87 -8.21
C GLY A 17 34.60 8.78 -9.36
N PHE A 18 35.13 9.93 -9.75
CA PHE A 18 36.05 10.08 -10.88
C PHE A 18 37.46 10.42 -10.41
N ASN A 19 38.46 9.70 -10.91
CA ASN A 19 39.87 9.98 -10.66
C ASN A 19 40.49 10.70 -11.86
N LEU A 20 40.59 12.02 -11.79
CA LEU A 20 41.12 12.86 -12.85
C LEU A 20 42.62 13.11 -12.64
N LYS A 21 43.43 12.89 -13.69
CA LYS A 21 44.84 13.30 -13.70
C LYS A 21 44.97 14.62 -14.48
N VAL A 22 45.22 15.70 -13.77
CA VAL A 22 45.33 17.05 -14.35
C VAL A 22 46.80 17.34 -14.66
N ARG A 23 47.09 17.76 -15.90
CA ARG A 23 48.40 18.22 -16.35
C ARG A 23 48.43 19.74 -16.38
N VAL A 24 49.46 20.34 -15.78
CA VAL A 24 49.73 21.78 -15.79
C VAL A 24 51.06 22.00 -16.49
N SER A 25 51.11 22.91 -17.47
CA SER A 25 52.32 23.21 -18.22
C SER A 25 52.42 24.70 -18.54
N ASP A 26 53.62 25.25 -18.49
CA ASP A 26 53.97 26.62 -18.92
C ASP A 26 54.56 26.66 -20.35
N GLY A 27 54.57 25.51 -21.03
CA GLY A 27 55.16 25.31 -22.36
C GLY A 27 56.61 24.79 -22.35
N LEU A 28 57.30 24.81 -21.21
CA LEU A 28 58.68 24.31 -21.05
C LEU A 28 58.76 23.17 -20.02
N PHE A 29 57.95 23.24 -18.96
CA PHE A 29 57.87 22.26 -17.89
C PHE A 29 56.44 21.74 -17.73
N GLU A 30 56.32 20.55 -17.16
CA GLU A 30 55.03 19.91 -16.89
C GLU A 30 54.95 19.36 -15.47
N ALA A 31 53.80 19.52 -14.85
CA ALA A 31 53.45 18.93 -13.57
C ALA A 31 52.11 18.19 -13.68
N TYR A 32 51.91 17.18 -12.84
CA TYR A 32 50.68 16.40 -12.80
C TYR A 32 50.14 16.36 -11.37
N THR A 33 48.82 16.49 -11.23
CA THR A 33 48.11 16.27 -9.97
C THR A 33 46.93 15.31 -10.19
N LYS A 34 46.45 14.68 -9.13
CA LYS A 34 45.24 13.84 -9.15
C LYS A 34 44.14 14.55 -8.38
N VAL A 35 42.97 14.65 -9.00
CA VAL A 35 41.73 15.17 -8.40
C VAL A 35 40.76 14.00 -8.32
N HIS A 36 40.25 13.73 -7.12
CA HIS A 36 39.16 12.78 -6.91
C HIS A 36 37.86 13.57 -6.81
N LEU A 37 36.87 13.21 -7.62
CA LEU A 37 35.53 13.78 -7.58
C LEU A 37 34.59 12.70 -7.03
N ASP A 38 33.98 12.98 -5.89
CA ASP A 38 32.88 12.17 -5.37
C ASP A 38 31.56 12.72 -5.91
N LEU A 39 30.58 11.83 -6.14
CA LEU A 39 29.20 12.22 -6.38
C LEU A 39 28.44 12.17 -5.06
N GLU A 40 27.60 13.18 -4.84
CA GLU A 40 26.58 13.17 -3.80
C GLU A 40 25.30 12.62 -4.42
N ASP A 41 24.73 11.64 -3.73
CA ASP A 41 23.45 11.04 -4.07
C ASP A 41 22.30 12.01 -3.72
N ILE A 42 21.29 12.08 -4.57
CA ILE A 42 20.06 12.85 -4.38
C ILE A 42 18.90 11.90 -4.67
N ASN A 43 17.87 11.91 -3.83
CA ASN A 43 16.65 11.15 -4.13
C ASN A 43 15.98 11.72 -5.40
N ASP A 44 16.21 11.06 -6.52
CA ASP A 44 15.68 11.39 -7.84
C ASP A 44 14.90 10.23 -8.48
N ASN A 45 14.84 9.08 -7.80
CA ASN A 45 14.02 7.93 -8.16
C ASN A 45 12.80 7.79 -7.24
N PRO A 46 11.60 7.59 -7.82
CA PRO A 46 10.42 7.31 -7.01
C PRO A 46 10.46 5.87 -6.49
N PRO A 47 9.70 5.57 -5.42
CA PRO A 47 9.56 4.20 -4.94
C PRO A 47 8.88 3.31 -6.00
N GLU A 48 9.40 2.12 -6.26
CA GLU A 48 8.81 1.13 -7.16
C GLU A 48 8.07 0.06 -6.34
N CYS A 49 6.74 0.01 -6.47
CA CYS A 49 5.91 -0.91 -5.69
C CYS A 49 5.54 -2.19 -6.46
N HIS A 50 5.65 -3.34 -5.80
CA HIS A 50 5.37 -4.66 -6.38
C HIS A 50 4.29 -5.40 -5.60
N GLU A 51 3.06 -5.48 -6.14
CA GLU A 51 1.95 -6.20 -5.50
C GLU A 51 1.10 -7.05 -6.47
N PRO A 52 0.39 -8.08 -5.95
CA PRO A 52 -0.67 -8.75 -6.70
C PRO A 52 -1.80 -7.77 -7.04
N LYS A 53 -2.15 -7.72 -8.32
CA LYS A 53 -3.18 -6.83 -8.88
C LYS A 53 -4.59 -7.10 -8.34
N GLU A 54 -4.83 -8.31 -7.80
CA GLU A 54 -6.16 -8.74 -7.36
C GLU A 54 -6.11 -9.51 -6.04
N LYS A 55 -7.10 -9.25 -5.19
CA LYS A 55 -7.37 -9.96 -3.94
C LYS A 55 -8.84 -10.26 -3.77
N ILE A 56 -9.12 -11.32 -3.03
CA ILE A 56 -10.47 -11.79 -2.70
C ILE A 56 -10.62 -11.72 -1.18
N ILE A 57 -11.72 -11.16 -0.70
CA ILE A 57 -12.04 -11.01 0.72
C ILE A 57 -13.52 -11.30 0.95
N SER A 58 -13.89 -11.94 2.06
CA SER A 58 -15.30 -12.15 2.41
C SER A 58 -15.90 -10.89 3.01
N GLU A 59 -17.17 -10.61 2.74
CA GLU A 59 -17.85 -9.47 3.38
C GLU A 59 -17.98 -9.62 4.91
N ALA A 60 -18.04 -10.86 5.40
CA ALA A 60 -18.00 -11.17 6.84
C ALA A 60 -16.61 -10.93 7.48
N SER A 61 -15.62 -10.43 6.73
CA SER A 61 -14.29 -10.15 7.27
C SER A 61 -14.34 -9.08 8.33
N GLU A 62 -13.87 -9.42 9.52
CA GLU A 62 -13.85 -8.50 10.65
C GLU A 62 -12.86 -7.36 10.44
N ARG A 63 -13.09 -6.27 11.20
CA ARG A 63 -12.16 -5.14 11.26
C ARG A 63 -10.77 -5.62 11.68
N GLY A 64 -9.76 -5.24 10.89
CA GLY A 64 -8.36 -5.63 11.07
C GLY A 64 -7.96 -6.85 10.22
N ALA A 65 -8.89 -7.51 9.53
CA ALA A 65 -8.57 -8.56 8.57
C ALA A 65 -7.59 -8.05 7.50
N LYS A 66 -6.53 -8.82 7.26
CA LYS A 66 -5.45 -8.47 6.35
C LYS A 66 -5.80 -8.88 4.91
N ILE A 67 -5.68 -7.94 3.97
CA ILE A 67 -5.99 -8.14 2.54
C ILE A 67 -4.71 -8.33 1.73
N ALA A 68 -3.76 -7.41 1.87
CA ALA A 68 -2.51 -7.38 1.10
C ALA A 68 -1.37 -6.76 1.92
N THR A 69 -0.15 -6.74 1.38
CA THR A 69 0.99 -6.07 2.00
C THR A 69 1.86 -5.47 0.93
N ILE A 70 1.68 -4.18 0.69
CA ILE A 70 2.43 -3.39 -0.28
C ILE A 70 3.90 -3.37 0.08
N LYS A 71 4.72 -3.93 -0.81
CA LYS A 71 6.17 -3.76 -0.78
C LYS A 71 6.59 -2.77 -1.85
N CYS A 72 7.33 -1.75 -1.44
CA CYS A 72 7.97 -0.81 -2.34
C CYS A 72 9.47 -0.81 -2.09
N GLU A 73 10.22 -0.77 -3.19
CA GLU A 73 11.67 -0.66 -3.20
C GLU A 73 12.02 0.68 -3.83
N ASP A 74 12.83 1.48 -3.15
CA ASP A 74 13.30 2.77 -3.63
C ASP A 74 14.81 2.65 -3.78
N LYS A 75 15.33 3.00 -4.96
CA LYS A 75 16.74 2.83 -5.29
C LYS A 75 17.64 3.72 -4.45
N ASP A 76 17.10 4.82 -3.93
CA ASP A 76 17.82 5.85 -3.18
C ASP A 76 17.69 5.60 -1.66
N ALA A 77 16.88 4.62 -1.23
CA ALA A 77 16.55 4.39 0.17
C ALA A 77 17.65 3.72 1.02
N ASN A 78 18.70 3.15 0.40
CA ASN A 78 19.81 2.52 1.13
C ASN A 78 21.00 3.47 1.38
N ASP A 79 20.98 4.68 0.80
CA ASP A 79 22.19 5.48 0.65
C ASP A 79 22.41 6.54 1.74
N GLU A 80 21.39 6.84 2.56
CA GLU A 80 21.55 7.65 3.80
C GLU A 80 22.54 6.99 4.79
N ILE A 81 22.67 5.66 4.79
CA ILE A 81 23.62 4.93 5.63
C ILE A 81 25.05 5.27 5.20
N HIS A 82 25.31 5.35 3.90
CA HIS A 82 26.62 5.66 3.34
C HIS A 82 27.03 7.13 3.51
N ALA A 83 26.08 8.08 3.51
CA ALA A 83 26.35 9.48 3.80
C ALA A 83 26.84 9.67 5.25
N SER A 84 26.22 8.98 6.21
CA SER A 84 26.62 9.03 7.63
C SER A 84 28.00 8.41 7.89
N ASP A 85 28.32 7.29 7.23
CA ASP A 85 29.62 6.63 7.31
C ASP A 85 30.74 7.46 6.64
N LYS A 86 30.46 8.09 5.48
CA LYS A 86 31.41 8.99 4.80
C LYS A 86 31.72 10.23 5.63
N GLN A 87 30.73 10.80 6.31
CA GLN A 87 30.92 11.96 7.19
C GLN A 87 31.78 11.58 8.42
N TYR A 88 31.57 10.39 9.00
CA TYR A 88 32.39 9.86 10.10
C TYR A 88 33.84 9.57 9.65
N GLU A 89 34.04 8.97 8.47
CA GLU A 89 35.35 8.76 7.84
C GLU A 89 36.10 10.07 7.54
N GLN A 90 35.40 11.11 7.06
CA GLN A 90 35.99 12.43 6.84
C GLN A 90 36.45 13.07 8.16
N HIS A 91 35.64 12.97 9.22
CA HIS A 91 35.99 13.46 10.55
C HIS A 91 37.22 12.72 11.12
N LEU A 92 37.32 11.39 10.91
CA LEU A 92 38.48 10.58 11.28
C LEU A 92 39.74 10.92 10.46
N LYS A 93 39.62 11.18 9.16
CA LYS A 93 40.74 11.62 8.30
C LYS A 93 41.27 13.01 8.68
N PHE A 94 40.38 13.93 9.08
CA PHE A 94 40.76 15.23 9.62
C PHE A 94 41.46 15.11 10.99
N ALA A 95 40.94 14.27 11.89
CA ALA A 95 41.56 14.02 13.18
C ALA A 95 42.95 13.35 13.05
N ALA A 96 43.12 12.43 12.10
CA ALA A 96 44.40 11.80 11.79
C ALA A 96 45.43 12.81 11.22
N ARG A 97 45.01 13.75 10.37
CA ARG A 97 45.87 14.83 9.86
C ARG A 97 46.23 15.86 10.93
N ALA A 98 45.31 16.19 11.84
CA ALA A 98 45.58 17.07 12.96
C ALA A 98 46.59 16.47 13.95
N LYS A 99 46.57 15.14 14.14
CA LYS A 99 47.51 14.43 15.04
C LYS A 99 48.95 14.35 14.51
N VAL A 100 49.14 14.45 13.19
CA VAL A 100 50.47 14.42 12.54
C VAL A 100 51.13 15.81 12.50
N MET A 101 50.40 16.89 12.82
CA MET A 101 50.92 18.26 12.70
C MET A 101 51.46 18.87 14.02
N SER A 102 51.57 18.10 15.11
CA SER A 102 52.05 18.63 16.39
C SER A 102 53.21 17.83 16.97
N ILE A 103 54.35 17.76 16.25
CA ILE A 103 55.68 17.67 16.88
C ILE A 103 56.69 18.38 15.97
N LYS A 104 56.96 19.67 16.22
CA LYS A 104 58.28 20.30 16.08
C LYS A 104 58.30 21.73 16.67
N SER A 105 59.07 21.84 17.75
CA SER A 105 59.79 23.03 18.25
C SER A 105 59.04 24.19 18.95
N SER A 106 59.18 24.18 20.27
CA SER A 106 59.68 25.26 21.15
C SER A 106 59.47 26.75 20.83
N LEU A 107 58.91 27.43 21.85
CA LEU A 107 58.96 28.85 22.26
C LEU A 107 57.83 29.83 21.84
N LEU A 108 57.24 30.40 22.90
CA LEU A 108 56.57 31.71 23.04
C LEU A 108 55.15 31.89 22.46
N CYS A 109 54.14 31.82 23.34
CA CYS A 109 53.17 32.91 23.48
C CYS A 109 52.47 32.84 24.85
N LEU A 110 52.58 33.92 25.63
CA LEU A 110 51.75 34.17 26.81
C LEU A 110 50.30 34.38 26.35
N GLY A 111 49.37 33.62 26.90
CA GLY A 111 47.95 33.84 26.67
C GLY A 111 47.15 32.58 26.96
N CYS A 112 46.64 32.47 28.19
CA CYS A 112 45.71 31.44 28.61
C CYS A 112 44.54 31.27 27.65
N VAL A 113 44.29 30.05 27.18
CA VAL A 113 42.92 29.53 27.02
C VAL A 113 42.93 28.06 27.45
N MET A 114 42.11 27.76 28.45
CA MET A 114 41.93 26.43 29.03
C MET A 114 41.47 25.41 27.97
N LEU A 115 42.18 24.28 27.88
CA LEU A 115 41.67 23.08 27.24
C LEU A 115 40.44 22.59 28.02
N SER A 116 39.31 22.41 27.36
CA SER A 116 38.24 21.55 27.85
C SER A 116 38.14 20.34 26.92
N LEU A 117 38.64 19.21 27.41
CA LEU A 117 38.49 17.89 26.81
C LEU A 117 37.21 17.30 27.40
N CYS A 118 36.17 17.09 26.59
CA CYS A 118 34.99 16.34 27.01
C CYS A 118 34.83 15.14 26.07
N VAL A 119 35.26 13.97 26.54
CA VAL A 119 34.93 12.68 25.93
C VAL A 119 33.70 12.18 26.67
N LEU A 120 32.52 12.31 26.07
CA LEU A 120 31.34 11.60 26.53
C LEU A 120 31.18 10.36 25.64
N GLN A 121 31.45 9.21 26.23
CA GLN A 121 31.12 7.90 25.69
C GLN A 121 29.62 7.67 25.94
N ALA A 122 28.87 7.39 24.88
CA ALA A 122 27.50 6.88 24.99
C ALA A 122 27.47 5.50 24.34
N ASP A 123 27.57 4.46 25.19
CA ASP A 123 27.09 3.13 24.85
C ASP A 123 25.57 3.20 24.74
N ALA A 124 25.07 3.26 23.51
CA ALA A 124 23.67 2.98 23.20
C ALA A 124 23.64 1.72 22.34
N GLN A 125 23.37 0.57 22.98
CA GLN A 125 22.86 -0.60 22.27
C GLN A 125 21.47 -0.25 21.71
N LEU A 126 21.46 0.34 20.53
CA LEU A 126 20.26 0.40 19.70
C LEU A 126 20.19 -0.91 18.92
N SER A 127 19.32 -1.80 19.36
CA SER A 127 18.79 -2.86 18.50
C SER A 127 18.04 -2.20 17.35
N PHE A 128 18.75 -1.91 16.26
CA PHE A 128 18.16 -1.36 15.04
C PHE A 128 17.38 -2.49 14.35
N SER A 129 16.05 -2.43 14.43
CA SER A 129 15.17 -3.27 13.62
C SER A 129 15.47 -2.97 12.16
N ARG A 130 15.89 -3.99 11.43
CA ARG A 130 16.45 -3.91 10.07
C ARG A 130 15.38 -3.84 8.99
N ASP A 131 14.34 -3.04 9.21
CA ASP A 131 13.26 -2.78 8.25
C ASP A 131 12.88 -1.30 8.33
N MET A 132 13.63 -0.47 7.62
CA MET A 132 13.28 0.94 7.39
C MET A 132 12.96 1.12 5.91
N THR A 133 11.90 0.46 5.42
CA THR A 133 11.27 0.91 4.18
C THR A 133 10.68 2.27 4.49
N ASN A 134 11.32 3.28 3.95
CA ASN A 134 11.20 4.66 4.34
C ASN A 134 10.00 5.37 3.71
N SER A 135 8.99 4.57 3.36
CA SER A 135 7.87 4.96 2.55
C SER A 135 6.63 5.10 3.40
N SER A 136 5.88 6.19 3.22
CA SER A 136 4.57 6.36 3.84
C SER A 136 3.47 5.98 2.84
N TYR A 137 2.38 5.40 3.33
CA TYR A 137 1.30 4.89 2.48
C TYR A 137 0.01 5.66 2.73
N ARG A 138 -0.75 5.91 1.67
CA ARG A 138 -2.06 6.55 1.74
C ARG A 138 -3.05 5.94 0.76
N ILE A 139 -4.28 5.72 1.20
CA ILE A 139 -5.36 5.33 0.30
C ILE A 139 -5.99 6.57 -0.33
N ASN A 140 -6.12 6.58 -1.65
CA ASN A 140 -6.87 7.60 -2.37
C ASN A 140 -8.37 7.49 -2.01
N ARG A 141 -8.88 8.51 -1.32
CA ARG A 141 -10.27 8.55 -0.83
C ARG A 141 -11.33 8.52 -1.92
N GLY A 142 -10.99 8.90 -3.16
CA GLY A 142 -11.91 8.75 -4.30
C GLY A 142 -12.18 7.29 -4.66
N THR A 143 -11.25 6.39 -4.33
CA THR A 143 -11.37 4.93 -4.58
C THR A 143 -11.88 4.13 -3.39
N ASP A 144 -12.05 4.78 -2.23
CA ASP A 144 -12.62 4.21 -1.01
C ASP A 144 -13.61 5.21 -0.37
N PRO A 145 -14.77 5.45 -1.01
CA PRO A 145 -15.73 6.47 -0.57
C PRO A 145 -16.31 6.17 0.81
N LYS A 146 -16.41 4.89 1.18
CA LYS A 146 -16.97 4.42 2.47
C LYS A 146 -15.94 4.25 3.58
N ARG A 147 -14.64 4.47 3.29
CA ARG A 147 -13.55 4.31 4.25
C ARG A 147 -13.48 2.89 4.82
N GLN A 148 -13.72 1.89 3.98
CA GLN A 148 -13.76 0.49 4.37
C GLN A 148 -12.37 -0.13 4.48
N PHE A 149 -11.34 0.54 3.98
CA PHE A 149 -9.97 0.06 4.04
C PHE A 149 -9.04 1.02 4.79
N ALA A 150 -7.99 0.44 5.36
CA ALA A 150 -6.87 1.15 5.96
C ALA A 150 -5.55 0.59 5.44
N VAL A 151 -4.53 1.44 5.37
CA VAL A 151 -3.16 1.02 5.11
C VAL A 151 -2.30 1.39 6.32
N THR A 152 -1.48 0.45 6.78
CA THR A 152 -0.57 0.65 7.90
C THR A 152 0.76 1.26 7.43
N PRO A 153 1.57 1.84 8.33
CA PRO A 153 2.90 2.35 7.96
C PRO A 153 3.82 1.29 7.35
N ASP A 154 3.65 0.01 7.72
CA ASP A 154 4.39 -1.12 7.15
C ASP A 154 3.74 -1.70 5.88
N GLY A 155 2.88 -0.94 5.19
CA GLY A 155 2.31 -1.29 3.90
C GLY A 155 1.19 -2.34 3.93
N ARG A 156 0.71 -2.77 5.10
CA ARG A 156 -0.41 -3.74 5.18
C ARG A 156 -1.73 -3.05 4.90
N VAL A 157 -2.50 -3.61 3.97
CA VAL A 157 -3.87 -3.19 3.67
C VAL A 157 -4.83 -4.05 4.49
N LEU A 158 -5.69 -3.39 5.28
CA LEU A 158 -6.58 -4.01 6.25
C LEU A 158 -8.03 -3.56 6.03
N VAL A 159 -8.98 -4.40 6.46
CA VAL A 159 -10.40 -4.01 6.60
C VAL A 159 -10.54 -3.05 7.78
N ALA A 160 -11.13 -1.88 7.53
CA ALA A 160 -11.34 -0.82 8.53
C ALA A 160 -12.79 -0.74 9.01
N ASN A 161 -13.76 -0.99 8.13
CA ASN A 161 -15.19 -1.01 8.42
C ASN A 161 -15.84 -2.22 7.72
N ALA A 162 -17.07 -2.55 8.14
CA ALA A 162 -17.83 -3.65 7.57
C ALA A 162 -17.94 -3.53 6.05
N LEU A 163 -17.80 -4.68 5.38
CA LEU A 163 -18.00 -4.84 3.96
C LEU A 163 -19.43 -5.35 3.72
N ASP A 164 -19.98 -5.03 2.56
CA ASP A 164 -21.31 -5.44 2.11
C ASP A 164 -21.19 -5.62 0.60
N ARG A 165 -21.34 -6.86 0.14
CA ARG A 165 -21.18 -7.26 -1.25
C ARG A 165 -22.38 -6.83 -2.09
N GLU A 166 -23.58 -6.84 -1.52
CA GLU A 166 -24.82 -6.34 -2.15
C GLU A 166 -24.72 -4.86 -2.47
N GLU A 167 -23.91 -4.12 -1.72
CA GLU A 167 -23.67 -2.71 -1.96
C GLU A 167 -22.46 -2.46 -2.88
N ILE A 168 -21.29 -3.04 -2.58
CA ILE A 168 -20.08 -2.88 -3.39
C ILE A 168 -19.36 -4.22 -3.56
N PRO A 169 -19.55 -4.92 -4.69
CA PRO A 169 -18.95 -6.24 -4.92
C PRO A 169 -17.48 -6.18 -5.34
N THR A 170 -17.00 -5.03 -5.81
CA THR A 170 -15.61 -4.87 -6.29
C THR A 170 -15.09 -3.46 -6.04
N TYR A 171 -13.90 -3.38 -5.45
CA TYR A 171 -13.16 -2.13 -5.29
C TYR A 171 -11.95 -2.09 -6.22
N HIS A 172 -11.65 -0.91 -6.74
CA HIS A 172 -10.40 -0.62 -7.46
C HIS A 172 -9.61 0.38 -6.63
N LEU A 173 -9.00 -0.12 -5.56
CA LEU A 173 -8.38 0.70 -4.52
C LEU A 173 -7.04 1.25 -5.01
N SER A 174 -6.90 2.57 -5.06
CA SER A 174 -5.65 3.24 -5.37
C SER A 174 -4.91 3.59 -4.09
N ILE A 175 -3.68 3.12 -3.98
CA ILE A 175 -2.82 3.31 -2.83
C ILE A 175 -1.56 4.02 -3.29
N GLU A 176 -1.32 5.18 -2.71
CA GLU A 176 -0.17 6.03 -2.97
C GLU A 176 0.94 5.67 -1.98
N ALA A 177 2.12 5.37 -2.50
CA ALA A 177 3.35 5.20 -1.73
C ALA A 177 4.22 6.44 -1.93
N PHE A 178 4.62 7.06 -0.83
CA PHE A 178 5.47 8.24 -0.81
C PHE A 178 6.82 7.88 -0.25
N ASP A 179 7.90 8.34 -0.84
CA ASP A 179 9.22 8.33 -0.21
C ASP A 179 9.42 9.52 0.76
N ARG A 180 10.65 9.71 1.23
CA ARG A 180 11.00 10.87 2.08
C ARG A 180 11.08 12.20 1.34
N ALA A 181 11.40 12.17 0.05
CA ALA A 181 11.49 13.36 -0.79
C ALA A 181 10.09 13.85 -1.24
N GLY A 182 9.06 13.04 -1.03
CA GLY A 182 7.69 13.29 -1.44
C GLY A 182 7.38 12.85 -2.87
N GLN A 183 8.26 12.05 -3.50
CA GLN A 183 7.92 11.39 -4.76
C GLN A 183 6.87 10.31 -4.51
N VAL A 184 6.04 10.02 -5.52
CA VAL A 184 4.84 9.20 -5.37
C VAL A 184 4.76 8.13 -6.44
N ASP A 185 4.50 6.90 -6.02
CA ASP A 185 4.02 5.83 -6.88
C ASP A 185 2.59 5.40 -6.51
N ASN A 186 1.84 4.92 -7.50
CA ASN A 186 0.43 4.57 -7.37
C ASN A 186 0.22 3.08 -7.62
N VAL A 187 -0.17 2.35 -6.57
CA VAL A 187 -0.54 0.94 -6.64
C VAL A 187 -2.04 0.81 -6.80
N LEU A 188 -2.49 0.12 -7.85
CA LEU A 188 -3.90 -0.22 -8.04
C LEU A 188 -4.17 -1.65 -7.58
N LEU A 189 -4.98 -1.80 -6.54
CA LEU A 189 -5.39 -3.08 -5.97
C LEU A 189 -6.87 -3.33 -6.26
N ARG A 190 -7.17 -4.38 -7.06
CA ARG A 190 -8.53 -4.85 -7.26
C ARG A 190 -8.93 -5.78 -6.10
N ILE A 191 -10.03 -5.46 -5.42
CA ILE A 191 -10.55 -6.27 -4.30
C ILE A 191 -11.92 -6.79 -4.71
N LEU A 192 -12.04 -8.11 -4.81
CA LEU A 192 -13.30 -8.83 -5.01
C LEU A 192 -13.88 -9.19 -3.64
N VAL A 193 -15.11 -8.76 -3.36
CA VAL A 193 -15.83 -9.17 -2.15
C VAL A 193 -16.62 -10.44 -2.48
N ILE A 194 -16.45 -11.49 -1.69
CA ILE A 194 -17.25 -12.71 -1.80
C ILE A 194 -18.42 -12.67 -0.84
N ASP A 195 -19.51 -13.21 -1.36
CA ASP A 195 -20.84 -13.30 -0.77
C ASP A 195 -20.87 -14.20 0.46
N VAL A 196 -21.70 -13.83 1.43
CA VAL A 196 -22.09 -14.59 2.60
C VAL A 196 -23.61 -14.58 2.67
N ASN A 197 -24.20 -15.68 3.11
CA ASN A 197 -25.65 -15.75 3.32
C ASN A 197 -26.05 -14.90 4.53
N ASP A 198 -26.29 -13.61 4.32
CA ASP A 198 -26.70 -12.66 5.36
C ASP A 198 -27.97 -11.87 5.02
N ASN A 199 -28.51 -12.02 3.81
CA ASN A 199 -29.84 -11.54 3.45
C ASN A 199 -30.86 -12.70 3.49
N ALA A 200 -32.05 -12.41 4.00
CA ALA A 200 -33.13 -13.38 4.04
C ALA A 200 -34.03 -13.23 2.80
N PRO A 201 -34.61 -14.32 2.28
CA PRO A 201 -35.54 -14.24 1.15
C PRO A 201 -36.77 -13.38 1.50
N VAL A 202 -37.10 -12.44 0.62
CA VAL A 202 -38.27 -11.55 0.75
C VAL A 202 -39.38 -12.03 -0.19
N PRO A 203 -40.51 -12.55 0.34
CA PRO A 203 -41.63 -12.97 -0.50
C PRO A 203 -42.46 -11.77 -0.99
N TYR A 204 -42.96 -11.86 -2.21
CA TYR A 204 -43.88 -10.88 -2.80
C TYR A 204 -44.85 -11.57 -3.77
N THR A 205 -45.99 -10.93 -4.06
CA THR A 205 -46.98 -11.48 -4.98
C THR A 205 -46.92 -10.82 -6.35
N VAL A 206 -47.27 -11.57 -7.39
CA VAL A 206 -47.49 -11.07 -8.75
C VAL A 206 -48.91 -11.48 -9.17
N PRO A 207 -49.85 -10.53 -9.30
CA PRO A 207 -49.72 -9.08 -9.07
C PRO A 207 -49.48 -8.69 -7.60
N GLU A 208 -49.02 -7.45 -7.35
CA GLU A 208 -48.70 -6.92 -5.99
C GLU A 208 -49.87 -7.09 -5.01
N THR A 209 -51.11 -7.02 -5.51
CA THR A 209 -52.30 -7.35 -4.74
C THR A 209 -53.11 -8.42 -5.46
N CYS A 210 -53.32 -9.54 -4.80
CA CYS A 210 -54.14 -10.63 -5.32
C CYS A 210 -55.59 -10.43 -4.90
N ILE A 211 -56.44 -10.08 -5.86
CA ILE A 211 -57.86 -9.79 -5.64
C ILE A 211 -58.68 -10.83 -6.38
N PHE A 212 -59.57 -11.52 -5.66
CA PHE A 212 -60.45 -12.53 -6.20
C PHE A 212 -61.90 -12.12 -5.95
N MET A 213 -62.73 -12.17 -7.00
CA MET A 213 -64.16 -11.95 -6.86
C MET A 213 -64.83 -13.24 -6.37
N GLU A 214 -65.70 -13.11 -5.37
CA GLU A 214 -66.53 -14.23 -4.92
C GLU A 214 -67.53 -14.68 -6.01
N HIS A 215 -68.00 -15.92 -5.92
CA HIS A 215 -68.94 -16.54 -6.86
C HIS A 215 -68.48 -16.64 -8.32
N VAL A 216 -67.18 -16.48 -8.58
CA VAL A 216 -66.57 -16.71 -9.90
C VAL A 216 -65.97 -18.12 -9.94
N PRO A 217 -66.23 -18.92 -11.01
CA PRO A 217 -65.59 -20.23 -11.18
C PRO A 217 -64.06 -20.11 -11.16
N HIS A 218 -63.37 -21.05 -10.52
CA HIS A 218 -61.93 -20.99 -10.31
C HIS A 218 -61.12 -20.91 -11.60
N GLU A 219 -61.61 -21.49 -12.71
CA GLU A 219 -61.00 -21.44 -14.03
C GLU A 219 -61.03 -20.03 -14.66
N SER A 220 -61.88 -19.15 -14.13
CA SER A 220 -62.03 -17.75 -14.57
C SER A 220 -61.38 -16.76 -13.60
N LEU A 221 -60.83 -17.22 -12.48
CA LEU A 221 -60.10 -16.36 -11.54
C LEU A 221 -58.70 -16.03 -12.09
N PRO A 222 -58.16 -14.83 -11.80
CA PRO A 222 -56.80 -14.49 -12.17
C PRO A 222 -55.78 -15.34 -11.40
N SER A 223 -54.58 -15.50 -11.94
CA SER A 223 -53.46 -16.09 -11.20
C SER A 223 -52.92 -15.12 -10.15
N CYS A 224 -52.45 -15.68 -9.04
CA CYS A 224 -51.67 -14.99 -8.01
C CYS A 224 -50.43 -15.82 -7.74
N GLU A 225 -49.28 -15.32 -8.16
CA GLU A 225 -48.00 -16.00 -7.95
C GLU A 225 -47.35 -15.47 -6.68
N ILE A 226 -46.79 -16.36 -5.87
CA ILE A 226 -45.89 -15.98 -4.78
C ILE A 226 -44.48 -16.21 -5.28
N ARG A 227 -43.69 -15.14 -5.35
CA ARG A 227 -42.28 -15.17 -5.69
C ARG A 227 -41.48 -14.76 -4.47
N ALA A 228 -40.18 -15.03 -4.48
CA ALA A 228 -39.26 -14.53 -3.50
C ALA A 228 -38.05 -13.95 -4.21
N PHE A 229 -37.43 -12.95 -3.58
CA PHE A 229 -36.18 -12.37 -4.02
C PHE A 229 -35.23 -12.34 -2.83
N ASP A 230 -33.97 -12.69 -3.07
CA ASP A 230 -32.89 -12.59 -2.11
C ASP A 230 -31.80 -11.71 -2.73
N ARG A 231 -31.14 -10.90 -1.91
CA ARG A 231 -30.12 -9.96 -2.38
C ARG A 231 -28.75 -10.62 -2.53
N ASP A 232 -28.55 -11.74 -1.85
CA ASP A 232 -27.36 -12.57 -1.95
C ASP A 232 -27.19 -13.14 -3.37
N THR A 233 -26.03 -13.73 -3.65
CA THR A 233 -25.79 -14.43 -4.92
C THR A 233 -26.61 -15.72 -5.03
N ASP A 234 -26.69 -16.28 -6.24
CA ASP A 234 -27.36 -17.58 -6.47
C ASP A 234 -26.77 -18.75 -5.66
N ASP A 235 -25.54 -18.62 -5.14
CA ASP A 235 -24.95 -19.66 -4.29
C ASP A 235 -25.50 -19.60 -2.84
N ASN A 236 -25.98 -18.44 -2.39
CA ASN A 236 -26.46 -18.21 -1.02
C ASN A 236 -27.95 -17.86 -0.93
N GLY A 237 -28.58 -17.43 -2.02
CA GLY A 237 -30.01 -17.08 -2.08
C GLY A 237 -30.86 -18.19 -2.73
N PRO A 238 -31.29 -18.05 -4.00
CA PRO A 238 -32.06 -19.08 -4.71
C PRO A 238 -31.29 -20.41 -4.87
N PRO A 239 -31.96 -21.58 -5.03
CA PRO A 239 -33.40 -21.78 -5.08
C PRO A 239 -34.07 -21.81 -3.70
N PHE A 240 -35.28 -21.25 -3.64
CA PHE A 240 -36.06 -21.22 -2.41
C PHE A 240 -36.91 -22.48 -2.21
N LYS A 241 -36.97 -22.94 -0.96
CA LYS A 241 -37.95 -23.95 -0.53
C LYS A 241 -39.18 -23.24 0.04
N MET A 242 -40.32 -23.39 -0.63
CA MET A 242 -41.58 -22.81 -0.19
C MET A 242 -42.53 -23.89 0.35
N GLU A 243 -43.13 -23.63 1.50
CA GLU A 243 -44.06 -24.55 2.17
C GLU A 243 -45.22 -23.76 2.77
N VAL A 244 -46.41 -24.37 2.79
CA VAL A 244 -47.54 -23.79 3.53
C VAL A 244 -47.35 -24.09 5.02
N SER A 245 -47.56 -23.08 5.87
CA SER A 245 -47.50 -23.27 7.33
C SER A 245 -48.46 -24.37 7.78
N SER A 246 -48.02 -25.19 8.74
CA SER A 246 -48.85 -26.20 9.39
C SER A 246 -50.09 -25.62 10.09
N SER A 247 -50.08 -24.32 10.40
CA SER A 247 -51.19 -23.59 11.01
C SER A 247 -52.24 -23.08 10.01
N PHE A 248 -52.10 -23.37 8.71
CA PHE A 248 -53.02 -22.89 7.68
C PHE A 248 -54.34 -23.68 7.71
N GLN A 249 -55.45 -22.97 7.98
CA GLN A 249 -56.76 -23.59 8.24
C GLN A 249 -57.69 -23.62 7.02
N TYR A 250 -57.31 -22.98 5.92
CA TYR A 250 -58.17 -22.79 4.74
C TYR A 250 -57.80 -23.69 3.56
N ASN A 251 -57.26 -24.88 3.85
CA ASN A 251 -56.89 -25.88 2.83
C ASN A 251 -58.09 -26.30 1.96
N ASP A 252 -59.31 -26.23 2.51
CA ASP A 252 -60.54 -26.55 1.78
C ASP A 252 -60.93 -25.47 0.74
N TYR A 253 -60.34 -24.27 0.84
CA TYR A 253 -60.71 -23.10 0.03
C TYR A 253 -59.59 -22.65 -0.93
N ILE A 254 -58.33 -22.83 -0.55
CA ILE A 254 -57.17 -22.36 -1.33
C ILE A 254 -56.23 -23.52 -1.61
N ARG A 255 -55.95 -23.75 -2.89
CA ARG A 255 -54.96 -24.72 -3.34
C ARG A 255 -53.69 -24.01 -3.79
N LEU A 256 -52.59 -24.21 -3.06
CA LEU A 256 -51.27 -23.71 -3.43
C LEU A 256 -50.51 -24.79 -4.22
N THR A 257 -49.88 -24.39 -5.32
CA THR A 257 -49.02 -25.26 -6.12
C THR A 257 -47.65 -24.63 -6.21
N PHE A 258 -46.63 -25.29 -5.67
CA PHE A 258 -45.25 -24.82 -5.78
C PHE A 258 -44.62 -25.43 -7.03
N ASN A 259 -44.27 -24.60 -7.99
CA ASN A 259 -43.52 -25.04 -9.16
C ASN A 259 -42.03 -24.86 -8.89
N GLN A 260 -41.30 -25.96 -8.72
CA GLN A 260 -39.84 -25.93 -8.54
C GLN A 260 -39.08 -25.73 -9.86
N SER A 261 -39.79 -25.59 -10.99
CA SER A 261 -39.19 -25.58 -12.34
C SER A 261 -38.84 -24.20 -12.88
N THR A 262 -39.16 -23.11 -12.17
CA THR A 262 -38.78 -21.75 -12.59
C THR A 262 -37.44 -21.37 -11.97
N LEU A 263 -36.37 -22.03 -12.44
CA LEU A 263 -35.00 -21.76 -12.01
C LEU A 263 -34.26 -20.76 -12.91
N TYR A 264 -34.80 -20.41 -14.09
CA TYR A 264 -34.12 -19.54 -15.07
C TYR A 264 -35.11 -18.88 -16.06
N ASP A 265 -35.95 -17.95 -15.62
CA ASP A 265 -36.64 -17.02 -16.54
C ASP A 265 -36.40 -15.56 -16.13
#